data_AF-A0A8T7BGV2-F1
#
_entry.id   AF-A0A8T7BGV2-F1
#
_cell.length_a   1.000
_cell.length_b   1.000
_cell.length_c   1.000
_cell.angle_alpha   90.00
_cell.angle_beta   90.00
_cell.angle_gamma   90.00
#
_symmetry.space_group_name_H-M   'P 1'
#
loop_
_entity.id
_entity.type
_entity.pdbx_description
1 polymer ?
#
loop_
_entity_poly.entity_id
_entity_poly.type
_entity_poly.pdbx_seq_one_letter_code
_entity_poly.pdbx_strand_id
1 'polypeptide(L)'
;VQVWEDGYLTEVHGDGIYPELLRTLMKMPGIHHHTWPQYNKPGYFYHYETALGTNPKVVRPDMRYMRISPERERDGMMHWAFGAQIWHDEGSMKIPAPSYLEFEKKYKLPARYHTFHQHTFFNTMQVRIRGTEKWITLVDKGRRPALDSPEVRALASRYGDPDTILATDWIPKVPGINAPGNYEVYAQDPYPYELEEMERIGTGRYDTYNPYLPKAVDSN
;
A
#
# COMPACT_ATOMS: atom_id res chain seq x y z
N VAL A 1 -3.12 11.95 10.52
CA VAL A 1 -1.93 11.56 11.32
C VAL A 1 -2.29 10.38 12.20
N GLN A 2 -1.40 9.40 12.34
CA GLN A 2 -1.58 8.25 13.22
C GLN A 2 -0.60 8.32 14.39
N VAL A 3 -1.04 7.95 15.59
CA VAL A 3 -0.20 7.86 16.79
C VAL A 3 -0.04 6.40 17.16
N TRP A 4 1.21 6.01 17.43
CA TRP A 4 1.59 4.62 17.67
C TRP A 4 2.36 4.51 18.97
N GLU A 5 2.00 3.53 19.79
CA GLU A 5 2.69 3.19 21.04
C GLU A 5 3.01 1.70 21.05
N ASP A 6 4.28 1.34 21.23
CA ASP A 6 4.75 -0.05 21.26
C ASP A 6 4.26 -0.92 20.07
N GLY A 7 4.14 -0.30 18.89
CA GLY A 7 3.67 -0.96 17.67
C GLY A 7 2.15 -1.12 17.55
N TYR A 8 1.38 -0.49 18.44
CA TYR A 8 -0.08 -0.46 18.43
C TYR A 8 -0.61 0.92 18.05
N LEU A 9 -1.59 0.99 17.16
CA LEU A 9 -2.24 2.24 16.78
C LEU A 9 -3.18 2.71 17.90
N THR A 10 -2.88 3.86 18.50
CA THR A 10 -3.64 4.42 19.62
C THR A 10 -4.59 5.52 19.19
N GLU A 11 -4.17 6.37 18.24
CA GLU A 11 -4.97 7.52 17.80
C GLU A 11 -4.88 7.77 16.30
N VAL A 12 -5.94 8.37 15.75
CA VAL A 12 -6.05 8.74 14.33
C VAL A 12 -6.66 10.13 14.22
N HIS A 13 -5.85 11.08 13.76
CA HIS A 13 -6.23 12.47 13.52
C HIS A 13 -6.39 12.76 12.02
N GLY A 14 -7.13 13.84 11.73
CA GLY A 14 -7.41 14.30 10.37
C GLY A 14 -8.85 14.04 9.95
N ASP A 15 -9.21 14.71 8.85
CA ASP A 15 -10.55 14.74 8.29
C ASP A 15 -10.64 13.86 7.03
N GLY A 16 -11.85 13.70 6.51
CA GLY A 16 -12.15 12.85 5.37
C GLY A 16 -12.53 11.42 5.73
N ILE A 17 -12.96 10.68 4.71
CA ILE A 17 -13.59 9.36 4.86
C ILE A 17 -12.64 8.32 5.44
N TYR A 18 -11.36 8.35 5.06
CA TYR A 18 -10.39 7.35 5.48
C TYR A 18 -10.15 7.33 7.01
N PRO A 19 -9.74 8.45 7.65
CA PRO A 19 -9.57 8.47 9.11
C PRO A 19 -10.90 8.28 9.86
N GLU A 20 -12.05 8.68 9.29
CA GLU A 20 -13.36 8.42 9.88
C GLU A 20 -13.70 6.92 9.92
N LEU A 21 -13.50 6.20 8.83
CA LEU A 21 -13.70 4.74 8.76
C LEU A 21 -12.80 4.02 9.77
N LEU A 22 -11.53 4.40 9.84
CA LEU A 22 -10.59 3.79 10.78
C LEU A 22 -10.98 4.06 12.24
N ARG A 23 -11.33 5.31 12.59
CA ARG A 23 -11.85 5.63 13.94
C ARG A 23 -13.14 4.88 14.26
N THR A 24 -13.99 4.67 13.26
CA THR A 24 -15.22 3.89 13.43
C THR A 24 -14.90 2.42 13.73
N LEU A 25 -13.94 1.83 13.02
CA LEU A 25 -13.47 0.47 13.32
C LEU A 25 -12.89 0.38 14.74
N MET A 26 -12.09 1.36 15.17
CA MET A 26 -11.51 1.39 16.53
C MET A 26 -12.57 1.42 17.63
N LYS A 27 -13.79 1.92 17.36
CA LYS A 27 -14.89 1.91 18.33
C LYS A 27 -15.63 0.57 18.44
N MET A 28 -15.27 -0.41 17.62
CA MET A 28 -15.95 -1.70 17.57
C MET A 28 -15.84 -2.46 18.91
N PRO A 29 -16.95 -2.99 19.45
CA PRO A 29 -16.92 -3.69 20.74
C PRO A 29 -15.91 -4.85 20.77
N GLY A 30 -15.06 -4.87 21.80
CA GLY A 30 -14.10 -5.94 22.03
C GLY A 30 -12.83 -5.88 21.16
N ILE A 31 -12.74 -4.99 20.16
CA ILE A 31 -11.62 -4.94 19.22
C ILE A 31 -10.25 -4.64 19.87
N HIS A 32 -10.28 -3.96 21.02
CA HIS A 32 -9.10 -3.63 21.83
C HIS A 32 -8.83 -4.64 22.97
N HIS A 33 -9.79 -5.48 23.33
CA HIS A 33 -9.76 -6.25 24.58
C HIS A 33 -9.58 -7.74 24.37
N HIS A 34 -9.96 -8.25 23.20
CA HIS A 34 -9.78 -9.64 22.86
C HIS A 34 -8.32 -9.92 22.45
N THR A 35 -7.75 -10.99 22.97
CA THR A 35 -6.43 -11.50 22.57
C THR A 35 -6.60 -12.50 21.45
N TRP A 36 -6.12 -12.14 20.27
CA TRP A 36 -6.21 -12.98 19.08
C TRP A 36 -5.40 -14.27 19.24
N PRO A 37 -5.78 -15.37 18.58
CA PRO A 37 -5.04 -16.63 18.67
C PRO A 37 -3.55 -16.43 18.36
N GLN A 38 -2.67 -17.02 19.17
CA GLN A 38 -1.21 -16.94 19.09
C GLN A 38 -0.61 -15.53 19.29
N TYR A 39 -1.42 -14.52 19.64
CA TYR A 39 -0.93 -13.22 20.10
C TYR A 39 -0.75 -13.26 21.62
N ASN A 40 0.24 -12.53 22.14
CA ASN A 40 0.53 -12.46 23.58
C ASN A 40 -0.03 -11.19 24.25
N LYS A 41 -0.64 -10.29 23.48
CA LYS A 41 -1.25 -9.05 23.95
C LYS A 41 -2.64 -8.88 23.34
N PRO A 42 -3.58 -8.22 24.06
CA PRO A 42 -4.91 -7.95 23.53
C PRO A 42 -4.86 -6.90 22.41
N GLY A 43 -5.91 -6.89 21.59
CA GLY A 43 -6.19 -5.84 20.63
C GLY A 43 -5.87 -6.22 19.18
N TYR A 44 -6.49 -5.48 18.26
CA TYR A 44 -6.38 -5.72 16.82
C TYR A 44 -5.31 -4.88 16.12
N PHE A 45 -5.17 -3.59 16.45
CA PHE A 45 -4.42 -2.63 15.62
C PHE A 45 -2.90 -2.62 15.80
N TYR A 46 -2.28 -3.81 15.87
CA TYR A 46 -0.82 -3.91 15.80
C TYR A 46 -0.34 -3.67 14.37
N HIS A 47 0.81 -3.02 14.24
CA HIS A 47 1.53 -2.96 12.97
C HIS A 47 1.87 -4.38 12.50
N TYR A 48 1.48 -4.71 11.28
CA TYR A 48 1.59 -6.06 10.72
C TYR A 48 2.52 -6.11 9.52
N GLU A 49 2.39 -5.17 8.58
CA GLU A 49 3.18 -5.17 7.35
C GLU A 49 3.80 -3.79 7.08
N THR A 50 5.10 -3.79 6.80
CA THR A 50 5.79 -2.71 6.09
C THR A 50 6.39 -3.31 4.83
N ALA A 51 5.99 -2.85 3.66
CA ALA A 51 6.58 -3.27 2.39
C ALA A 51 6.97 -2.06 1.53
N LEU A 52 8.04 -2.23 0.76
CA LEU A 52 8.55 -1.23 -0.19
C LEU A 52 8.35 -1.77 -1.60
N GLY A 53 7.64 -1.01 -2.43
CA GLY A 53 7.57 -1.28 -3.86
C GLY A 53 8.91 -0.96 -4.52
N THR A 54 9.37 -1.86 -5.39
CA THR A 54 10.72 -1.78 -6.01
C THR A 54 10.70 -1.87 -7.54
N ASN A 55 9.52 -1.94 -8.14
CA ASN A 55 9.37 -2.10 -9.58
C ASN A 55 8.99 -0.75 -10.23
N PRO A 56 9.90 -0.10 -10.98
CA PRO A 56 9.60 1.17 -11.65
C PRO A 56 8.68 1.01 -12.87
N LYS A 57 8.42 -0.23 -13.30
CA LYS A 57 7.63 -0.56 -14.51
C LYS A 57 6.21 -1.03 -14.21
N VAL A 58 5.79 -0.87 -12.96
CA VAL A 58 4.39 -1.10 -12.57
C VAL A 58 3.50 -0.04 -13.18
N VAL A 59 2.34 -0.47 -13.67
CA VAL A 59 1.22 0.39 -14.03
C VAL A 59 -0.02 -0.05 -13.26
N ARG A 60 -0.92 0.89 -12.97
CA ARG A 60 -2.21 0.59 -12.35
C ARG A 60 -3.02 -0.32 -13.30
N PRO A 61 -3.58 -1.44 -12.80
CA PRO A 61 -4.39 -2.33 -13.64
C PRO A 61 -5.79 -1.71 -13.86
N ASP A 62 -6.53 -2.26 -14.83
CA ASP A 62 -7.94 -1.89 -15.00
C ASP A 62 -8.84 -2.41 -13.85
N MET A 63 -10.02 -1.82 -13.72
CA MET A 63 -11.03 -2.19 -12.70
C MET A 63 -11.41 -3.67 -12.67
N ARG A 64 -11.31 -4.41 -13.78
CA ARG A 64 -11.68 -5.84 -13.83
C ARG A 64 -10.70 -6.72 -13.06
N TYR A 65 -9.51 -6.20 -12.78
CA TYR A 65 -8.52 -6.93 -12.00
C TYR A 65 -8.64 -6.72 -10.49
N MET A 66 -9.40 -5.70 -10.00
CA MET A 66 -9.78 -5.38 -8.59
C MET A 66 -8.75 -5.62 -7.47
N ARG A 67 -7.53 -5.99 -7.83
CA ARG A 67 -6.41 -6.25 -6.96
C ARG A 67 -5.55 -5.02 -7.08
N ILE A 68 -5.53 -4.24 -6.02
CA ILE A 68 -4.52 -3.19 -5.75
C ILE A 68 -3.10 -3.77 -5.61
N SER A 69 -2.92 -5.09 -5.80
CA SER A 69 -1.62 -5.78 -5.72
C SER A 69 -0.54 -5.15 -6.59
N PRO A 70 -0.78 -4.74 -7.86
CA PRO A 70 0.28 -4.12 -8.66
C PRO A 70 0.76 -2.81 -8.05
N GLU A 71 -0.13 -2.00 -7.46
CA GLU A 71 0.27 -0.73 -6.83
C GLU A 71 1.27 -0.94 -5.69
N ARG A 72 1.17 -2.07 -4.99
CA ARG A 72 2.10 -2.49 -3.92
C ARG A 72 3.52 -2.76 -4.42
N GLU A 73 3.69 -2.89 -5.73
CA GLU A 73 5.00 -3.17 -6.33
C GLU A 73 5.67 -1.90 -6.86
N ARG A 74 4.91 -0.81 -7.03
CA ARG A 74 5.40 0.42 -7.67
C ARG A 74 6.58 1.00 -6.93
N ASP A 75 7.63 1.35 -7.65
CA ASP A 75 8.87 1.91 -7.11
C ASP A 75 8.64 3.00 -6.07
N GLY A 76 9.26 2.88 -4.89
CA GLY A 76 9.23 3.94 -3.87
C GLY A 76 7.89 4.15 -3.17
N MET A 77 6.86 3.38 -3.49
CA MET A 77 5.63 3.31 -2.70
C MET A 77 5.92 2.55 -1.40
N MET A 78 5.40 3.07 -0.28
CA MET A 78 5.41 2.34 0.99
C MET A 78 4.02 1.81 1.29
N HIS A 79 3.95 0.52 1.54
CA HIS A 79 2.77 -0.20 1.96
C HIS A 79 2.83 -0.43 3.46
N TRP A 80 1.80 0.05 4.14
CA TRP A 80 1.62 -0.12 5.57
C TRP A 80 0.37 -0.94 5.80
N ALA A 81 0.45 -1.91 6.69
CA ALA A 81 -0.71 -2.66 7.08
C ALA A 81 -0.74 -2.94 8.57
N PHE A 82 -1.93 -2.92 9.14
CA PHE A 82 -2.13 -3.14 10.55
C PHE A 82 -3.45 -3.86 10.82
N GLY A 83 -3.48 -4.51 11.97
CA GLY A 83 -4.48 -5.52 12.29
C GLY A 83 -3.82 -6.77 12.82
N ALA A 84 -4.63 -7.66 13.38
CA ALA A 84 -4.19 -9.00 13.65
C ALA A 84 -4.34 -9.83 12.37
N GLN A 85 -3.40 -10.72 12.12
CA GLN A 85 -3.56 -11.83 11.19
C GLN A 85 -2.62 -12.97 11.56
N ILE A 86 -3.07 -14.21 11.34
CA ILE A 86 -2.21 -15.38 11.21
C ILE A 86 -2.66 -16.23 10.02
N TRP A 87 -1.70 -16.70 9.22
CA TRP A 87 -1.97 -17.55 8.07
C TRP A 87 -2.21 -19.02 8.44
N HIS A 88 -1.54 -19.50 9.48
CA HIS A 88 -1.45 -20.90 9.85
C HIS A 88 -1.63 -21.10 11.36
N ASP A 89 -2.37 -22.14 11.74
CA ASP A 89 -2.29 -22.63 13.11
C ASP A 89 -0.95 -23.32 13.36
N GLU A 90 -0.47 -23.28 14.60
CA GLU A 90 0.72 -24.02 15.00
C GLU A 90 0.58 -25.50 14.57
N GLY A 91 1.54 -26.01 13.81
CA GLY A 91 1.52 -27.38 13.29
C GLY A 91 0.52 -27.65 12.14
N SER A 92 -0.07 -26.63 11.52
CA SER A 92 -1.07 -26.80 10.45
C SER A 92 -0.76 -25.94 9.22
N MET A 93 -0.87 -26.53 8.03
CA MET A 93 -0.74 -25.81 6.75
C MET A 93 -2.08 -25.27 6.22
N LYS A 94 -3.18 -25.40 6.97
CA LYS A 94 -4.48 -24.88 6.53
C LYS A 94 -4.47 -23.36 6.49
N ILE A 95 -5.01 -22.79 5.42
CA ILE A 95 -5.12 -21.35 5.20
C ILE A 95 -6.60 -20.99 4.92
N PRO A 96 -7.14 -19.94 5.57
CA PRO A 96 -6.55 -19.26 6.73
C PRO A 96 -6.58 -20.17 7.97
N ALA A 97 -5.85 -19.77 9.02
CA ALA A 97 -5.78 -20.48 10.29
C ALA A 97 -7.19 -20.74 10.88
N PRO A 98 -7.64 -22.01 11.06
CA PRO A 98 -8.95 -22.31 11.63
C PRO A 98 -9.23 -21.66 12.98
N SER A 99 -8.24 -21.61 13.90
CA SER A 99 -8.43 -20.97 15.21
C SER A 99 -8.78 -19.47 15.07
N TYR A 100 -8.20 -18.83 14.06
CA TYR A 100 -8.42 -17.42 13.74
C TYR A 100 -9.85 -17.18 13.25
N LEU A 101 -10.32 -18.02 12.31
CA LEU A 101 -11.70 -17.94 11.80
C LEU A 101 -12.76 -18.16 12.89
N GLU A 102 -12.56 -19.15 13.75
CA GLU A 102 -13.49 -19.42 14.86
C GLU A 102 -13.51 -18.27 15.87
N PHE A 103 -12.34 -17.65 16.13
CA PHE A 103 -12.23 -16.50 17.01
C PHE A 103 -12.97 -15.28 16.46
N GLU A 104 -12.75 -14.94 15.19
CA GLU A 104 -13.46 -13.85 14.49
C GLU A 104 -14.97 -14.04 14.60
N LYS A 105 -15.46 -15.24 14.29
CA LYS A 105 -16.89 -15.58 14.31
C LYS A 105 -17.47 -15.48 15.71
N LYS A 106 -16.76 -16.00 16.72
CA LYS A 106 -17.20 -16.00 18.13
C LYS A 106 -17.37 -14.59 18.67
N TYR A 107 -16.40 -13.72 18.42
CA TYR A 107 -16.38 -12.36 18.96
C TYR A 107 -16.92 -11.31 17.99
N LYS A 108 -17.38 -11.75 16.80
CA LYS A 108 -17.87 -10.91 15.71
C LYS A 108 -16.88 -9.81 15.34
N LEU A 109 -15.57 -10.12 15.40
CA LEU A 109 -14.47 -9.20 15.09
C LEU A 109 -14.25 -9.09 13.57
N PRO A 110 -13.48 -8.09 13.08
CA PRO A 110 -13.24 -7.90 11.66
C PRO A 110 -12.77 -9.21 11.02
N ALA A 111 -13.54 -9.67 10.04
CA ALA A 111 -13.33 -10.96 9.43
C ALA A 111 -12.22 -10.88 8.38
N ARG A 112 -11.26 -11.78 8.50
CA ARG A 112 -10.15 -12.04 7.59
C ARG A 112 -9.14 -10.88 7.47
N TYR A 113 -7.87 -11.23 7.71
CA TYR A 113 -6.68 -10.43 7.38
C TYR A 113 -6.43 -9.22 8.29
N HIS A 114 -5.23 -8.67 8.19
CA HIS A 114 -4.96 -7.32 8.65
C HIS A 114 -5.70 -6.39 7.68
N THR A 115 -6.83 -5.84 8.11
CA THR A 115 -7.87 -5.32 7.21
C THR A 115 -7.58 -3.91 6.69
N PHE A 116 -6.64 -3.20 7.30
CA PHE A 116 -6.31 -1.84 6.91
C PHE A 116 -4.95 -1.78 6.25
N HIS A 117 -4.95 -1.32 5.00
CA HIS A 117 -3.78 -1.07 4.18
C HIS A 117 -3.70 0.42 3.82
N GLN A 118 -2.49 0.95 3.79
CA GLN A 118 -2.19 2.30 3.34
C GLN A 118 -1.03 2.28 2.37
N HIS A 119 -1.22 2.90 1.22
CA HIS A 119 -0.15 3.13 0.26
C HIS A 119 0.23 4.60 0.29
N THR A 120 1.49 4.89 0.59
CA THR A 120 2.04 6.24 0.47
C THR A 120 2.97 6.29 -0.73
N PHE A 121 2.68 7.19 -1.67
CA PHE A 121 3.36 7.25 -2.96
C PHE A 121 4.38 8.39 -3.09
N PHE A 122 4.39 9.35 -2.16
CA PHE A 122 5.18 10.59 -2.24
C PHE A 122 6.04 10.83 -0.99
N ASN A 123 6.19 9.84 -0.13
CA ASN A 123 6.96 9.97 1.10
C ASN A 123 8.47 10.00 0.83
N THR A 124 9.21 10.72 1.67
CA THR A 124 10.65 10.49 1.87
C THR A 124 10.79 9.64 3.12
N MET A 125 11.46 8.48 2.99
CA MET A 125 11.72 7.56 4.09
C MET A 125 13.21 7.40 4.29
N GLN A 126 13.66 7.70 5.51
CA GLN A 126 15.02 7.45 5.94
C GLN A 126 15.02 6.33 6.99
N VAL A 127 16.00 5.45 6.91
CA VAL A 127 16.20 4.39 7.90
C VAL A 127 17.61 4.45 8.46
N ARG A 128 17.75 4.22 9.76
CA ARG A 128 19.04 4.15 10.43
C ARG A 128 19.57 2.72 10.36
N ILE A 129 20.82 2.55 9.94
CA ILE A 129 21.47 1.25 9.98
C ILE A 129 21.67 0.86 11.45
N ARG A 130 21.11 -0.29 11.85
CA ARG A 130 21.16 -0.78 13.23
C ARG A 130 22.60 -0.84 13.73
N GLY A 131 22.84 -0.34 14.94
CA GLY A 131 24.17 -0.30 15.55
C GLY A 131 25.07 0.82 15.04
N THR A 132 24.55 1.77 14.26
CA THR A 132 25.31 2.93 13.76
C THR A 132 24.49 4.22 13.86
N GLU A 133 25.15 5.36 13.73
CA GLU A 133 24.49 6.67 13.56
C GLU A 133 24.21 7.01 12.09
N LYS A 134 24.47 6.07 11.17
CA LYS A 134 24.30 6.28 9.73
C LYS A 134 22.83 6.14 9.34
N TRP A 135 22.31 7.20 8.74
CA TRP A 135 21.01 7.21 8.07
C TRP A 135 21.19 7.01 6.57
N ILE A 136 20.27 6.25 5.98
CA ILE A 136 20.15 6.10 4.53
C ILE A 136 18.77 6.56 4.10
N THR A 137 18.70 7.30 2.99
CA THR A 137 17.43 7.60 2.34
C THR A 137 17.03 6.40 1.49
N LEU A 138 16.01 5.68 1.94
CA LEU A 138 15.50 4.48 1.27
C LEU A 138 14.55 4.86 0.13
N VAL A 139 13.72 5.88 0.36
CA VAL A 139 12.80 6.50 -0.60
C VAL A 139 12.95 8.00 -0.49
N ASP A 140 13.07 8.70 -1.62
CA ASP A 140 13.02 10.16 -1.69
C ASP A 140 11.84 10.59 -2.56
N LYS A 141 10.88 11.31 -1.97
CA LYS A 141 9.68 11.83 -2.65
C LYS A 141 8.96 10.78 -3.50
N GLY A 142 8.88 9.55 -2.99
CA GLY A 142 8.24 8.45 -3.69
C GLY A 142 9.09 7.74 -4.75
N ARG A 143 10.40 7.97 -4.84
CA ARG A 143 11.29 7.23 -5.74
C ARG A 143 12.46 6.66 -4.96
N ARG A 144 12.98 5.49 -5.34
CA ARG A 144 14.18 4.96 -4.69
C ARG A 144 15.44 5.63 -5.26
N PRO A 145 16.29 6.28 -4.42
CA PRO A 145 17.55 6.88 -4.88
C PRO A 145 18.52 5.87 -5.51
N ALA A 146 18.36 4.58 -5.20
CA ALA A 146 19.15 3.50 -5.80
C ALA A 146 19.05 3.47 -7.34
N LEU A 147 17.91 3.85 -7.92
CA LEU A 147 17.72 3.93 -9.37
C LEU A 147 18.53 5.06 -10.02
N ASP A 148 18.95 6.04 -9.25
CA ASP A 148 19.72 7.18 -9.75
C ASP A 148 21.23 7.01 -9.48
N SER A 149 21.64 5.91 -8.83
CA SER A 149 23.06 5.61 -8.58
C SER A 149 23.85 5.43 -9.89
N PRO A 150 25.08 5.97 -9.99
CA PRO A 150 25.91 5.83 -11.19
C PRO A 150 26.12 4.38 -11.62
N GLU A 151 26.28 3.45 -10.67
CA GLU A 151 26.50 2.04 -10.94
C GLU A 151 25.27 1.37 -11.55
N VAL A 152 24.07 1.66 -11.02
CA VAL A 152 22.81 1.13 -11.59
C VAL A 152 22.54 1.75 -12.96
N ARG A 153 22.78 3.06 -13.13
CA ARG A 153 22.63 3.73 -14.43
C ARG A 153 23.61 3.20 -15.47
N ALA A 154 24.86 2.93 -15.09
CA ALA A 154 25.87 2.34 -15.98
C ALA A 154 25.55 0.88 -16.35
N LEU A 155 24.88 0.13 -15.46
CA LEU A 155 24.35 -1.20 -15.82
C LEU A 155 23.18 -1.08 -16.80
N ALA A 156 22.23 -0.18 -16.55
CA ALA A 156 21.08 0.07 -17.41
C ALA A 156 21.48 0.54 -18.82
N SER A 157 22.57 1.31 -18.94
CA SER A 157 23.05 1.83 -20.23
C SER A 157 23.48 0.73 -21.21
N ARG A 158 23.70 -0.50 -20.73
CA ARG A 158 23.96 -1.67 -21.59
C ARG A 158 22.71 -2.18 -22.31
N TYR A 159 21.54 -1.77 -21.87
CA TYR A 159 20.24 -2.24 -22.36
C TYR A 159 19.42 -1.14 -23.06
N GLY A 160 19.90 0.10 -23.08
CA GLY A 160 19.24 1.26 -23.69
C GLY A 160 19.51 2.54 -22.91
N ASP A 161 18.71 3.58 -23.13
CA ASP A 161 18.80 4.83 -22.37
C ASP A 161 18.42 4.60 -20.89
N PRO A 162 19.33 4.84 -19.92
CA PRO A 162 19.04 4.69 -18.49
C PRO A 162 17.85 5.52 -18.02
N ASP A 163 17.64 6.71 -18.59
CA ASP A 163 16.54 7.58 -18.19
C ASP A 163 15.19 6.97 -18.56
N THR A 164 15.13 6.26 -19.69
CA THR A 164 13.95 5.51 -20.12
C THR A 164 13.78 4.20 -19.32
N ILE A 165 14.85 3.42 -19.17
CA ILE A 165 14.80 2.09 -18.53
C ILE A 165 14.51 2.18 -17.03
N LEU A 166 14.99 3.22 -16.36
CA LEU A 166 14.83 3.39 -14.91
C LEU A 166 13.72 4.39 -14.55
N ALA A 167 13.03 4.97 -15.54
CA ALA A 167 11.85 5.81 -15.32
C ALA A 167 10.77 5.03 -14.57
N THR A 168 10.08 5.73 -13.67
CA THR A 168 8.88 5.22 -13.02
C THR A 168 7.69 5.43 -13.96
N ASP A 169 7.14 4.35 -14.50
CA ASP A 169 6.16 4.39 -15.59
C ASP A 169 4.78 4.88 -15.13
N TRP A 170 4.44 4.69 -13.85
CA TRP A 170 3.17 5.16 -13.28
C TRP A 170 3.38 5.95 -11.98
N ILE A 171 2.74 7.11 -11.94
CA ILE A 171 2.68 8.00 -10.77
C ILE A 171 1.20 8.34 -10.57
N PRO A 172 0.59 7.99 -9.42
CA PRO A 172 -0.82 8.30 -9.18
C PRO A 172 -1.05 9.81 -9.24
N LYS A 173 -2.16 10.22 -9.84
CA LYS A 173 -2.57 11.62 -9.90
C LYS A 173 -3.25 12.00 -8.59
N VAL A 174 -2.68 12.99 -7.92
CA VAL A 174 -3.20 13.61 -6.70
C VAL A 174 -3.50 15.08 -7.00
N PRO A 175 -4.79 15.45 -7.18
CA PRO A 175 -5.22 16.82 -7.38
C PRO A 175 -4.63 17.78 -6.35
N GLY A 176 -4.10 18.92 -6.82
CA GLY A 176 -3.47 19.92 -5.97
C GLY A 176 -2.03 19.60 -5.53
N ILE A 177 -1.50 18.40 -5.85
CA ILE A 177 -0.11 18.01 -5.57
C ILE A 177 0.69 17.86 -6.87
N ASN A 178 0.32 16.89 -7.72
CA ASN A 178 1.00 16.63 -9.01
C ASN A 178 0.03 16.65 -10.21
N ALA A 179 -1.25 16.95 -9.98
CA ALA A 179 -2.28 17.10 -11.00
C ALA A 179 -3.15 18.35 -10.73
N PRO A 180 -3.78 18.95 -11.76
CA PRO A 180 -4.73 20.05 -11.57
C PRO A 180 -5.87 19.67 -10.63
N GLY A 181 -6.31 20.62 -9.80
CA GLY A 181 -7.44 20.45 -8.88
C GLY A 181 -7.11 20.95 -7.46
N ASN A 182 -7.87 20.47 -6.48
CA ASN A 182 -7.76 20.92 -5.09
C ASN A 182 -7.51 19.71 -4.16
N TYR A 183 -6.40 19.75 -3.42
CA TYR A 183 -6.01 18.68 -2.51
C TYR A 183 -7.00 18.50 -1.36
N GLU A 184 -7.55 19.59 -0.80
CA GLU A 184 -8.48 19.50 0.34
C GLU A 184 -9.77 18.79 -0.06
N VAL A 185 -10.22 18.96 -1.31
CA VAL A 185 -11.38 18.23 -1.85
C VAL A 185 -11.02 16.76 -2.08
N TYR A 186 -9.89 16.48 -2.73
CA TYR A 186 -9.41 15.12 -2.96
C TYR A 186 -9.21 14.34 -1.65
N ALA A 187 -8.66 14.99 -0.63
CA ALA A 187 -8.37 14.37 0.66
C ALA A 187 -9.63 13.97 1.45
N GLN A 188 -10.78 14.61 1.19
CA GLN A 188 -12.04 14.19 1.84
C GLN A 188 -12.49 12.81 1.37
N ASP A 189 -12.38 12.52 0.07
CA ASP A 189 -12.72 11.24 -0.52
C ASP A 189 -11.90 10.99 -1.80
N PRO A 190 -10.77 10.26 -1.71
CA PRO A 190 -9.92 9.98 -2.86
C PRO A 190 -10.47 8.86 -3.76
N TYR A 191 -11.44 8.07 -3.29
CA TYR A 191 -11.91 6.86 -3.98
C TYR A 191 -12.50 7.14 -5.38
N PRO A 192 -13.32 8.18 -5.60
CA PRO A 192 -13.83 8.51 -6.93
C PRO A 192 -12.73 8.79 -7.96
N TYR A 193 -11.63 9.41 -7.55
CA TYR A 193 -10.50 9.73 -8.43
C TYR A 193 -9.73 8.48 -8.84
N GLU A 194 -9.55 7.54 -7.90
CA GLU A 194 -8.93 6.24 -8.19
C GLU A 194 -9.80 5.41 -9.14
N LEU A 195 -11.11 5.38 -8.88
CA LEU A 195 -12.08 4.69 -9.72
C LEU A 195 -12.07 5.25 -11.15
N GLU A 196 -12.09 6.58 -11.31
CA GLU A 196 -12.03 7.23 -12.63
C GLU A 196 -10.76 6.83 -13.39
N GLU A 197 -9.59 6.81 -12.74
CA GLU A 197 -8.34 6.40 -13.38
C GLU A 197 -8.40 4.92 -13.83
N MET A 198 -8.87 4.02 -12.96
CA MET A 198 -8.99 2.61 -13.28
C MET A 198 -10.01 2.34 -14.40
N GLU A 199 -11.11 3.09 -14.45
CA GLU A 199 -12.09 3.02 -15.54
C GLU A 199 -11.50 3.50 -16.87
N ARG A 200 -10.77 4.62 -16.86
CA ARG A 200 -10.06 5.11 -18.06
C ARG A 200 -9.09 4.09 -18.60
N ILE A 201 -8.28 3.48 -17.72
CA ILE A 201 -7.37 2.39 -18.06
C ILE A 201 -8.13 1.21 -18.68
N GLY A 202 -9.28 0.85 -18.11
CA GLY A 202 -10.17 -0.19 -18.65
C GLY A 202 -10.68 0.08 -20.06
N THR A 203 -10.83 1.35 -20.45
CA THR A 203 -11.20 1.76 -21.82
C THR A 203 -10.00 1.87 -22.78
N GLY A 204 -8.80 1.48 -22.36
CA GLY A 204 -7.57 1.56 -23.17
C GLY A 204 -6.94 2.94 -23.22
N ARG A 205 -7.35 3.87 -22.34
CA ARG A 205 -6.77 5.21 -22.25
C ARG A 205 -5.69 5.24 -21.17
N TYR A 206 -4.44 5.18 -21.61
CA TYR A 206 -3.27 5.24 -20.75
C TYR A 206 -2.64 6.63 -20.86
N ASP A 207 -2.79 7.45 -19.81
CA ASP A 207 -2.11 8.74 -19.73
C ASP A 207 -0.62 8.57 -19.34
N THR A 208 -0.29 7.43 -18.73
CA THR A 208 1.05 7.02 -18.32
C THR A 208 1.37 5.68 -18.97
N TYR A 209 2.48 5.65 -19.71
CA TYR A 209 3.01 4.60 -20.59
C TYR A 209 2.47 3.16 -20.40
N ASN A 210 1.99 2.55 -21.49
CA ASN A 210 2.04 1.09 -21.69
C ASN A 210 2.17 0.73 -23.18
N PRO A 211 3.37 0.38 -23.69
CA PRO A 211 3.57 -0.01 -25.09
C PRO A 211 3.23 -1.49 -25.38
N TYR A 212 2.83 -2.31 -24.39
CA TYR A 212 2.80 -3.77 -24.52
C TYR A 212 1.51 -4.50 -24.08
N LEU A 213 0.39 -3.81 -23.83
CA LEU A 213 -0.88 -4.55 -23.80
C LEU A 213 -1.30 -4.85 -25.24
N PRO A 214 -1.51 -6.14 -25.60
CA PRO A 214 -2.19 -6.46 -26.85
C PRO A 214 -3.50 -5.67 -26.85
N LYS A 215 -3.77 -4.94 -27.93
CA LYS A 215 -5.12 -4.40 -28.15
C LYS A 215 -6.08 -5.56 -27.92
N ALA A 216 -7.09 -5.34 -27.08
CA ALA A 216 -8.18 -6.30 -26.95
C ALA A 216 -8.63 -6.62 -28.38
N VAL A 217 -8.42 -7.87 -28.80
CA VAL A 217 -8.96 -8.33 -30.05
C VAL A 217 -10.45 -8.31 -29.83
N ASP A 218 -11.16 -7.43 -30.52
CA ASP A 218 -12.61 -7.42 -30.52
C ASP A 218 -13.06 -8.85 -30.84
N SER A 219 -13.66 -9.52 -29.85
CA SER A 219 -14.31 -10.79 -30.06
C SER A 219 -15.56 -10.52 -30.89
N ASN A 220 -15.45 -10.75 -32.20
CA ASN A 220 -16.61 -10.95 -33.08
C ASN A 220 -17.45 -12.12 -32.58
#